data_AF-A0A4U9W1Z9-F1
#
_entry.id   AF-A0A4U9W1Z9-F1
#
_cell.length_a   1.000
_cell.length_b   1.000
_cell.length_c   1.000
_cell.angle_alpha   90.00
_cell.angle_beta   90.00
_cell.angle_gamma   90.00
#
_symmetry.space_group_name_H-M   'P 1'
#
loop_
_entity.id
_entity.type
_entity.pdbx_description
1 polymer ?
#
loop_
_entity_poly.entity_id
_entity_poly.type
_entity_poly.pdbx_seq_one_letter_code
_entity_poly.pdbx_strand_id
1 'polypeptide(L)'
;MKIRVLVLTLLALQAGTGLVPSALASNKTAAVQASQPELASGSAMVLDMQTHRVIYSRNPDEVVPIASITKLMTAMVTLDARLPLDEMLSVDISQTPEMKGVYSRVRLNSEISRKDMLLLALMSSENRAAASLAHHYPGGYNAFNQGDECQGESARHD
;
A
#
# COMPACT_ATOMS: atom_id res chain seq x y z
N MET A 1 -87.95 -46.75 5.57
CA MET A 1 -87.94 -45.30 5.26
C MET A 1 -86.49 -44.86 5.25
N LYS A 2 -85.85 -44.80 4.07
CA LYS A 2 -85.81 -43.63 3.18
C LYS A 2 -85.37 -42.39 3.95
N ILE A 3 -84.13 -41.94 3.71
CA ILE A 3 -83.73 -40.53 3.49
C ILE A 3 -82.21 -40.40 3.65
N ARG A 4 -81.58 -39.82 2.62
CA ARG A 4 -80.23 -39.22 2.55
C ARG A 4 -79.05 -40.12 2.17
N VAL A 5 -79.28 -40.84 1.08
CA VAL A 5 -78.33 -41.20 0.00
C VAL A 5 -77.74 -39.94 -0.70
N LEU A 6 -77.55 -38.81 -0.02
CA LEU A 6 -77.40 -37.48 -0.67
C LEU A 6 -76.15 -36.68 -0.25
N VAL A 7 -75.08 -37.35 0.18
CA VAL A 7 -73.76 -36.70 0.33
C VAL A 7 -72.65 -37.56 -0.29
N LEU A 8 -73.01 -38.32 -1.33
CA LEU A 8 -72.13 -39.25 -2.04
C LEU A 8 -71.70 -38.74 -3.43
N THR A 9 -71.93 -37.46 -3.77
CA THR A 9 -71.65 -36.93 -5.12
C THR A 9 -70.92 -35.58 -5.18
N LEU A 10 -70.28 -35.10 -4.09
CA LEU A 10 -69.50 -33.84 -4.13
C LEU A 10 -68.04 -33.95 -3.69
N LEU A 11 -67.45 -35.15 -3.67
CA LEU A 11 -66.04 -35.32 -3.34
C LEU A 11 -65.32 -36.23 -4.35
N ALA A 12 -65.58 -36.01 -5.63
CA ALA A 12 -64.92 -36.73 -6.73
C ALA A 12 -64.22 -35.74 -7.67
N LEU A 13 -63.32 -34.91 -7.14
CA LEU A 13 -62.43 -34.12 -7.99
C LEU A 13 -61.12 -33.71 -7.29
N GLN A 14 -60.41 -34.64 -6.66
CA GLN A 14 -59.00 -34.41 -6.27
C GLN A 14 -58.22 -35.73 -6.28
N ALA A 15 -57.82 -36.20 -7.45
CA ALA A 15 -56.81 -37.25 -7.58
C ALA A 15 -56.03 -37.08 -8.89
N GLY A 16 -55.39 -35.92 -9.03
CA GLY A 16 -54.39 -35.66 -10.06
C GLY A 16 -53.08 -35.27 -9.39
N THR A 17 -52.41 -36.20 -8.72
CA THR A 17 -51.02 -35.98 -8.26
C THR A 17 -50.11 -36.05 -9.48
N GLY A 18 -49.98 -34.92 -10.17
CA GLY A 18 -48.95 -34.74 -11.18
C GLY A 18 -47.58 -34.89 -10.52
N LEU A 19 -46.76 -35.84 -11.01
CA LEU A 19 -45.33 -35.83 -10.76
C LEU A 19 -44.79 -34.51 -11.33
N VAL A 20 -44.50 -33.56 -10.46
CA VAL A 20 -43.63 -32.42 -10.79
C VAL A 20 -42.20 -32.94 -10.77
N PRO A 21 -41.47 -32.94 -11.89
CA PRO A 21 -40.05 -33.21 -11.85
C PRO A 21 -39.39 -32.08 -11.07
N SER A 22 -38.78 -32.39 -9.92
CA SER A 22 -37.85 -31.46 -9.28
C SER A 22 -36.66 -31.29 -10.20
N ALA A 23 -36.63 -30.18 -10.93
CA ALA A 23 -35.42 -29.76 -11.62
C ALA A 23 -34.37 -29.44 -10.55
N LEU A 24 -33.34 -30.28 -10.46
CA LEU A 24 -32.12 -29.95 -9.73
C LEU A 24 -31.46 -28.80 -10.49
N ALA A 25 -31.75 -27.58 -10.07
CA ALA A 25 -30.97 -26.43 -10.48
C ALA A 25 -29.55 -26.63 -9.95
N SER A 26 -28.65 -27.08 -10.83
CA SER A 26 -27.21 -27.03 -10.56
C SER A 26 -26.86 -25.56 -10.42
N ASN A 27 -26.73 -25.09 -9.17
CA ASN A 27 -26.12 -23.82 -8.86
C ASN A 27 -24.65 -23.92 -9.27
N LYS A 28 -24.40 -23.77 -10.57
CA LYS A 28 -23.09 -23.41 -11.09
C LYS A 28 -22.89 -21.95 -10.71
N THR A 29 -22.65 -21.69 -9.44
CA THR A 29 -21.92 -20.50 -9.01
C THR A 29 -20.58 -20.61 -9.70
N ALA A 30 -20.50 -20.06 -10.91
CA ALA A 30 -19.23 -19.77 -11.54
C ALA A 30 -18.52 -18.89 -10.52
N ALA A 31 -17.54 -19.46 -9.83
CA ALA A 31 -16.58 -18.65 -9.10
C ALA A 31 -16.06 -17.66 -10.13
N VAL A 32 -16.42 -16.39 -9.98
CA VAL A 32 -15.79 -15.33 -10.75
C VAL A 32 -14.35 -15.35 -10.27
N GLN A 33 -13.50 -16.07 -10.99
CA GLN A 33 -12.07 -16.01 -10.82
C GLN A 33 -11.74 -14.55 -11.14
N ALA A 34 -11.52 -13.73 -10.12
CA ALA A 34 -11.10 -12.35 -10.32
C ALA A 34 -9.83 -12.41 -11.17
N SER A 35 -9.91 -11.91 -12.41
CA SER A 35 -8.76 -11.82 -13.29
C SER A 35 -7.67 -11.04 -12.57
N GLN A 36 -6.46 -11.58 -12.54
CA GLN A 36 -5.30 -10.88 -12.02
C GLN A 36 -5.18 -9.51 -12.72
N PRO A 37 -4.85 -8.43 -11.99
CA PRO A 37 -4.72 -7.12 -12.60
C PRO A 37 -3.60 -7.13 -13.64
N GLU A 38 -3.90 -6.61 -14.83
CA GLU A 38 -2.88 -6.37 -15.86
C GLU A 38 -2.15 -5.07 -15.53
N LEU A 39 -0.88 -5.19 -15.15
CA LEU A 39 -0.04 -4.06 -14.77
C LEU A 39 1.07 -3.84 -15.81
N ALA A 40 1.31 -2.58 -16.17
CA ALA A 40 2.46 -2.19 -16.97
C ALA A 40 3.78 -2.16 -16.16
N SER A 41 3.70 -2.25 -14.83
CA SER A 41 4.88 -2.23 -13.95
C SER A 41 5.71 -3.51 -14.07
N GLY A 42 7.04 -3.39 -14.07
CA GLY A 42 7.96 -4.53 -14.03
C GLY A 42 7.85 -5.33 -12.73
N SER A 43 7.68 -4.63 -11.60
CA SER A 43 7.50 -5.20 -10.26
C SER A 43 6.31 -4.57 -9.54
N ALA A 44 5.58 -5.37 -8.76
CA ALA A 44 4.46 -4.90 -7.95
C ALA A 44 4.14 -5.91 -6.83
N MET A 45 3.73 -5.40 -5.67
CA MET A 45 3.23 -6.21 -4.56
C MET A 45 2.07 -5.49 -3.87
N VAL A 46 1.03 -6.23 -3.50
CA VAL A 46 -0.08 -5.75 -2.69
C VAL A 46 -0.16 -6.62 -1.45
N LEU A 47 0.01 -6.01 -0.29
CA LEU A 47 0.01 -6.64 1.02
C LEU A 47 -1.20 -6.15 1.82
N ASP A 48 -1.93 -7.08 2.42
CA ASP A 48 -2.89 -6.75 3.48
C ASP A 48 -2.12 -6.44 4.77
N MET A 49 -2.18 -5.20 5.24
CA MET A 49 -1.45 -4.77 6.44
C MET A 49 -2.01 -5.35 7.75
N GLN A 50 -3.24 -5.88 7.79
CA GLN A 50 -3.81 -6.49 8.99
C GLN A 50 -3.44 -7.97 9.09
N THR A 51 -3.53 -8.68 7.96
CA THR A 51 -3.29 -10.14 7.91
C THR A 51 -1.88 -10.51 7.47
N HIS A 52 -1.10 -9.54 7.01
CA HIS A 52 0.21 -9.72 6.36
C HIS A 52 0.15 -10.68 5.17
N ARG A 53 -1.02 -10.85 4.57
CA ARG A 53 -1.21 -11.72 3.43
C ARG A 53 -0.90 -10.96 2.14
N VAL A 54 -0.04 -11.54 1.32
CA VAL A 54 0.18 -11.06 -0.05
C VAL A 54 -1.08 -11.36 -0.89
N ILE A 55 -1.73 -10.30 -1.35
CA ILE A 55 -2.92 -10.35 -2.21
C ILE A 55 -2.50 -10.51 -3.68
N TYR A 56 -1.40 -9.85 -4.06
CA TYR A 56 -0.85 -9.87 -5.40
C TYR A 56 0.67 -9.67 -5.35
N SER A 57 1.41 -10.34 -6.23
CA SER A 57 2.85 -10.15 -6.39
C SER A 57 3.30 -10.42 -7.82
N ARG A 58 4.20 -9.57 -8.33
CA ARG A 58 4.93 -9.73 -9.59
C ARG A 58 6.35 -9.21 -9.35
N ASN A 59 7.34 -10.09 -9.49
CA ASN A 59 8.76 -9.78 -9.26
C ASN A 59 9.03 -8.93 -7.99
N PRO A 60 8.47 -9.31 -6.82
CA PRO A 60 8.54 -8.46 -5.62
C PRO A 60 9.96 -8.26 -5.10
N ASP A 61 10.85 -9.23 -5.33
CA ASP A 61 12.23 -9.24 -4.83
C ASP A 61 13.26 -8.73 -5.86
N GLU A 62 12.80 -8.21 -7.00
CA GLU A 62 13.68 -7.72 -8.05
C GLU A 62 14.32 -6.38 -7.65
N VAL A 63 15.66 -6.32 -7.63
CA VAL A 63 16.40 -5.11 -7.28
C VAL A 63 16.41 -4.14 -8.46
N VAL A 64 15.62 -3.07 -8.35
CA VAL A 64 15.44 -2.05 -9.39
C VAL A 64 15.54 -0.63 -8.81
N PRO A 65 15.87 0.39 -9.61
CA PRO A 65 15.82 1.78 -9.15
C PRO A 65 14.40 2.18 -8.71
N ILE A 66 14.23 2.54 -7.45
CA ILE A 66 12.95 2.95 -6.86
C ILE A 66 12.72 4.48 -6.87
N ALA A 67 13.71 5.23 -7.37
CA ALA A 67 13.70 6.69 -7.45
C ALA A 67 13.27 7.35 -6.13
N SER A 68 12.23 8.17 -6.14
CA SER A 68 11.85 8.98 -4.98
C SER A 68 11.23 8.20 -3.82
N ILE A 69 10.91 6.91 -4.00
CA ILE A 69 10.49 6.06 -2.87
C ILE A 69 11.61 5.94 -1.83
N THR A 70 12.88 6.10 -2.23
CA THR A 70 14.04 6.18 -1.33
C THR A 70 13.85 7.20 -0.20
N LYS A 71 13.08 8.28 -0.40
CA LYS A 71 12.84 9.29 0.65
C LYS A 71 12.05 8.78 1.86
N LEU A 72 11.32 7.67 1.71
CA LEU A 72 10.72 6.98 2.86
C LEU A 72 11.82 6.48 3.80
N MET A 73 12.93 5.97 3.27
CA MET A 73 14.08 5.55 4.06
C MET A 73 14.70 6.75 4.77
N THR A 74 14.97 7.82 4.03
CA THR A 74 15.51 9.06 4.59
C THR A 74 14.68 9.57 5.77
N ALA A 75 13.35 9.52 5.67
CA ALA A 75 12.45 9.93 6.74
C ALA A 75 12.52 8.99 7.96
N MET A 76 12.54 7.67 7.76
CA MET A 76 12.66 6.69 8.85
C MET A 76 13.97 6.89 9.64
N VAL A 77 15.12 6.95 8.96
CA VAL A 77 16.42 7.16 9.63
C VAL A 77 16.47 8.50 10.38
N THR A 78 15.93 9.56 9.77
CA THR A 78 15.83 10.87 10.43
C THR A 78 15.00 10.81 11.71
N LEU A 79 13.86 10.10 11.68
CA LEU A 79 12.94 10.00 12.82
C LEU A 79 13.51 9.09 13.93
N ASP A 80 14.23 8.02 13.57
CA ASP A 80 14.85 7.10 14.51
C ASP A 80 15.95 7.76 15.36
N ALA A 81 16.58 8.81 14.84
CA ALA A 81 17.51 9.65 15.61
C ALA A 81 16.85 10.44 16.74
N ARG A 82 15.50 10.53 16.77
CA ARG A 82 14.71 11.18 17.85
C ARG A 82 15.14 12.62 18.15
N LEU A 83 15.51 13.36 17.11
CA LEU A 83 15.90 14.76 17.23
C LEU A 83 14.67 15.70 17.32
N PRO A 84 14.80 16.91 17.92
CA PRO A 84 13.68 17.84 18.08
C PRO A 84 13.09 18.29 16.75
N LEU A 85 11.82 18.02 16.48
CA LEU A 85 11.23 18.30 15.16
C LEU A 85 11.11 19.81 14.84
N ASP A 86 11.15 20.66 15.86
CA ASP A 86 11.09 22.12 15.79
C ASP A 86 12.46 22.79 15.60
N GLU A 87 13.56 22.04 15.65
CA GLU A 87 14.89 22.58 15.38
C GLU A 87 14.97 23.14 13.95
N MET A 88 15.47 24.37 13.85
CA MET A 88 15.72 25.04 12.58
C MET A 88 17.04 24.54 11.98
N LEU A 89 16.96 24.09 10.74
CA LEU A 89 18.09 23.53 10.00
C LEU A 89 18.36 24.39 8.77
N SER A 90 19.64 24.68 8.54
CA SER A 90 20.08 25.33 7.31
C SER A 90 19.96 24.36 6.14
N VAL A 91 19.42 24.83 5.02
CA VAL A 91 19.40 24.03 3.78
C VAL A 91 20.81 23.97 3.23
N ASP A 92 21.40 22.76 3.26
CA ASP A 92 22.75 22.48 2.76
C ASP A 92 22.76 21.27 1.81
N ILE A 93 23.53 21.41 0.74
CA ILE A 93 23.79 20.38 -0.28
C ILE A 93 25.30 20.20 -0.52
N SER A 94 26.14 20.67 0.40
CA SER A 94 27.60 20.67 0.28
C SER A 94 28.17 19.26 0.04
N GLN A 95 27.50 18.24 0.54
CA GLN A 95 27.88 16.83 0.41
C GLN A 95 27.14 16.07 -0.70
N THR A 96 26.32 16.75 -1.50
CA THR A 96 25.57 16.17 -2.63
C THR A 96 25.88 16.93 -3.94
N PRO A 97 27.05 16.69 -4.56
CA PRO A 97 27.50 17.43 -5.76
C PRO A 97 26.54 17.37 -6.95
N GLU A 98 25.85 16.25 -7.12
CA GLU A 98 24.85 15.99 -8.17
C GLU A 98 23.65 16.95 -8.11
N MET A 99 23.45 17.63 -6.99
CA MET A 99 22.37 18.59 -6.80
C MET A 99 22.76 20.02 -7.17
N LYS A 100 24.04 20.28 -7.49
CA LYS A 100 24.51 21.60 -7.92
C LYS A 100 23.86 21.95 -9.27
N GLY A 101 23.22 23.11 -9.34
CA GLY A 101 22.53 23.58 -10.54
C GLY A 101 21.16 22.93 -10.78
N VAL A 102 20.73 21.96 -9.96
CA VAL A 102 19.38 21.38 -10.03
C VAL A 102 18.37 22.39 -9.49
N TYR A 103 17.32 22.64 -10.26
CA TYR A 103 16.24 23.53 -9.86
C TYR A 103 15.55 23.02 -8.58
N SER A 104 15.31 23.94 -7.64
CA SER A 104 14.49 23.69 -6.45
C SER A 104 13.83 24.98 -6.00
N ARG A 105 12.66 24.85 -5.37
CA ARG A 105 11.93 25.95 -4.73
C ARG A 105 12.50 26.27 -3.34
N VAL A 106 13.29 25.36 -2.77
CA VAL A 106 13.97 25.52 -1.49
C VAL A 106 15.32 26.21 -1.73
N ARG A 107 15.53 27.35 -1.08
CA ARG A 107 16.75 28.16 -1.27
C ARG A 107 17.88 27.58 -0.41
N LEU A 108 19.10 27.62 -0.92
CA LEU A 108 20.28 27.29 -0.12
C LEU A 108 20.44 28.33 1.00
N ASN A 109 20.95 27.89 2.15
CA ASN A 109 21.16 28.70 3.35
C ASN A 109 19.87 29.30 3.95
N SER A 110 18.68 28.91 3.49
CA SER A 110 17.46 29.23 4.23
C SER A 110 17.32 28.29 5.42
N GLU A 111 16.66 28.76 6.48
CA GLU A 111 16.36 27.97 7.66
C GLU A 111 14.95 27.37 7.57
N ILE A 112 14.84 26.06 7.78
CA ILE A 112 13.56 25.32 7.75
C ILE A 112 13.55 24.35 8.94
N SER A 113 12.41 24.23 9.63
CA SER A 113 12.28 23.27 10.72
C SER A 113 12.50 21.84 10.23
N ARG A 114 13.07 20.95 11.06
CA ARG A 114 13.23 19.52 10.72
C ARG A 114 11.90 18.88 10.28
N LYS A 115 10.80 19.23 10.96
CA LYS A 115 9.45 18.81 10.59
C LYS A 115 9.08 19.22 9.17
N ASP A 116 9.30 20.48 8.81
CA ASP A 116 8.94 20.98 7.48
C ASP A 116 9.87 20.43 6.40
N MET A 117 11.15 20.17 6.71
CA MET A 117 12.04 19.45 5.79
C MET A 117 11.52 18.04 5.50
N LEU A 118 11.06 17.29 6.51
CA LEU A 118 10.43 15.98 6.32
C LEU A 118 9.18 16.09 5.44
N LEU A 119 8.32 17.09 5.67
CA LEU A 119 7.13 17.31 4.87
C LEU A 119 7.47 17.67 3.41
N LEU A 120 8.47 18.54 3.19
CA LEU A 120 8.93 18.89 1.84
C LEU A 120 9.47 17.67 1.10
N ALA A 121 10.31 16.87 1.78
CA ALA A 121 10.86 15.64 1.24
C ALA A 121 9.76 14.63 0.87
N LEU A 122 8.75 14.45 1.71
CA LEU A 122 7.72 13.42 1.50
C LEU A 122 6.55 13.85 0.61
N MET A 123 6.09 15.11 0.71
CA MET A 123 4.91 15.59 -0.01
C MET A 123 5.25 16.08 -1.42
N SER A 124 6.36 16.81 -1.57
CA SER A 124 6.79 17.39 -2.85
C SER A 124 7.92 16.59 -3.50
N SER A 125 8.34 15.48 -2.88
CA SER A 125 9.54 14.74 -3.28
C SER A 125 10.78 15.63 -3.36
N GLU A 126 10.91 16.60 -2.45
CA GLU A 126 11.94 17.62 -2.55
C GLU A 126 13.33 17.06 -2.18
N ASN A 127 14.28 17.16 -3.10
CA ASN A 127 15.61 16.55 -2.95
C ASN A 127 16.53 17.33 -1.99
N ARG A 128 16.51 18.67 -2.01
CA ARG A 128 17.34 19.53 -1.12
C ARG A 128 16.98 19.34 0.34
N ALA A 129 15.69 19.21 0.64
CA ALA A 129 15.21 18.90 1.97
C ALA A 129 15.73 17.53 2.43
N ALA A 130 15.60 16.49 1.59
CA ALA A 130 16.13 15.16 1.90
C ALA A 130 17.65 15.17 2.13
N ALA A 131 18.42 15.85 1.27
CA ALA A 131 19.86 16.00 1.41
C ALA A 131 20.26 16.78 2.67
N SER A 132 19.51 17.83 3.01
CA SER A 132 19.75 18.62 4.22
C SER A 132 19.48 17.79 5.48
N LEU A 133 18.43 16.97 5.50
CA LEU A 133 18.17 16.03 6.60
C LEU A 133 19.34 15.07 6.82
N ALA A 134 19.88 14.52 5.73
CA ALA A 134 21.07 13.65 5.80
C ALA A 134 22.30 14.39 6.33
N HIS A 135 22.49 15.65 5.94
CA HIS A 135 23.60 16.48 6.40
C HIS A 135 23.55 16.75 7.91
N HIS A 136 22.36 17.07 8.42
CA HIS A 136 22.12 17.40 9.84
C HIS A 136 21.92 16.16 10.73
N TYR A 137 22.19 14.97 10.21
CA TYR A 137 22.12 13.74 11.00
C TYR A 137 23.28 13.66 12.02
N PRO A 138 23.08 13.07 13.22
CA PRO A 138 24.16 12.89 14.19
C PRO A 138 25.28 12.01 13.61
N GLY A 139 26.52 12.51 13.63
CA GLY A 139 27.65 11.86 12.94
C GLY A 139 27.78 12.24 11.45
N GLY A 140 26.90 13.10 10.95
CA GLY A 140 26.90 13.66 9.61
C GLY A 140 26.47 12.69 8.52
N TYR A 141 26.63 13.12 7.28
CA TYR A 141 26.16 12.43 6.08
C TYR A 141 26.63 10.97 5.92
N ASN A 142 27.87 10.67 6.32
CA ASN A 142 28.36 9.28 6.25
C ASN A 142 27.65 8.37 7.26
N ALA A 143 27.38 8.86 8.47
CA ALA A 143 26.63 8.11 9.47
C ALA A 143 25.16 7.93 9.03
N PHE A 144 24.61 8.93 8.33
CA PHE A 144 23.29 8.83 7.72
C PHE A 144 23.22 7.71 6.68
N ASN A 145 24.16 7.68 5.74
CA ASN A 145 24.18 6.65 4.68
C ASN A 145 24.32 5.24 5.26
N GLN A 146 25.13 5.07 6.31
CA GLN A 146 25.24 3.79 7.02
C GLN A 146 23.90 3.41 7.70
N GLY A 147 23.22 4.38 8.30
CA GLY A 147 21.88 4.18 8.85
C GLY A 147 20.86 3.75 7.80
N ASP A 148 20.85 4.42 6.64
CA ASP A 148 19.99 4.09 5.50
C ASP A 148 20.27 2.67 4.99
N GLU A 149 21.54 2.27 4.87
CA GLU A 149 21.94 0.92 4.46
C GLU A 149 21.50 -0.14 5.47
N CYS A 150 21.75 0.07 6.77
CA CYS A 150 21.37 -0.86 7.83
C CYS A 150 19.85 -1.05 7.90
N GLN A 151 19.09 0.03 7.80
CA GLN A 151 17.64 -0.01 7.89
C GLN A 151 17.00 -0.63 6.63
N GLY A 152 17.62 -0.40 5.46
CA GLY A 152 17.25 -1.09 4.23
C GLY A 152 17.49 -2.61 4.30
N GLU A 153 18.54 -3.05 4.99
CA GLU A 153 18.82 -4.48 5.22
C GLU A 153 17.83 -5.11 6.21
N SER A 154 17.50 -4.40 7.30
CA SER A 154 16.50 -4.87 8.28
C SER A 154 15.16 -5.16 7.61
N ALA A 155 14.71 -4.27 6.71
CA ALA A 155 13.43 -4.41 6.01
C ALA A 155 13.35 -5.61 5.04
N ARG A 156 14.47 -6.29 4.72
CA ARG A 156 14.47 -7.52 3.90
C ARG A 156 14.35 -8.80 4.72
N HIS A 157 14.56 -8.72 6.03
CA HIS A 157 14.60 -9.88 6.92
C HIS A 157 13.30 -10.06 7.73
N ASP A 158 12.39 -9.10 7.67
CA ASP A 158 11.06 -9.08 8.32
C ASP A 158 9.93 -9.46 7.34
#